data_AF-A0A3D1CQT8-F1
#
_entry.id   AF-A0A3D1CQT8-F1
#
_cell.length_a   1.000
_cell.length_b   1.000
_cell.length_c   1.000
_cell.angle_alpha   90.00
_cell.angle_beta   90.00
_cell.angle_gamma   90.00
#
_symmetry.space_group_name_H-M   'P 1'
#
loop_
_entity.id
_entity.type
_entity.pdbx_description
1 polymer ?
#
loop_
_entity_poly.entity_id
_entity_poly.type
_entity_poly.pdbx_seq_one_letter_code
_entity_poly.pdbx_strand_id
1 'polypeptide(L)'
;MNSPQLAVVAKYKTVHIELLLKAAAAQNISTVVITGSAAEVTAQLDALHDAIILWRSGRLTPTRRAEVLAAAETRGCRLINQALLRTPLVRSKRYQQATVQAELGIQGIVTVEFDQLSSLTFPVIAKLPVSSRGAGVFLLSSISEASELSGSVNDYVYQSFIPNNGDYRIFMVGGVPLGVMKRVAKAGEHRNNLAQGGTGEVVTDKHEHATACKLAAKVATIFGLQICGVDLIRHVETGEWYFMEVNTVPQWANNGFQGVTGIDVAAKIINYVAILLRIGDEPMAQTVTHWYESNMEFLPSVAFHWWSRKYLWTLDDQAKGELQQLRSAVFGKTEMIEDSFRSIMSHSSINKKLLKERSEILAKYPQLLQISTVLAKTLFASTIYGEDVRGAALAAIGEEKLRKMWHDLQADEHELLVLSTSAINPLYFISNLFGESFGCILNPLVFVKTLERGVADIDSYRPRDLVYLATHAVIGASKFYSSPITSHRSAYERLLKLAEQVIEQYSDKVPLDAKLEFLVAHRILGTSSVLAAKILASASSSTYPHGVIVSDLHKAQGSNILKAEHRNVLYMMASQPWKKGSGLESGIL
;
A
#
# COMPACT_ATOMS: atom_id res chain seq x y z
N MET A 1 21.36 26.08 -21.65
CA MET A 1 20.17 26.16 -20.76
C MET A 1 20.07 24.82 -20.04
N ASN A 2 19.85 24.83 -18.73
CA ASN A 2 19.63 23.59 -17.98
C ASN A 2 18.35 22.91 -18.49
N SER A 3 18.34 21.57 -18.57
CA SER A 3 17.13 20.81 -18.87
C SER A 3 16.03 21.14 -17.86
N PRO A 4 14.75 21.27 -18.29
CA PRO A 4 13.65 21.49 -17.37
C PRO A 4 13.44 20.27 -16.48
N GLN A 5 13.08 20.50 -15.22
CA GLN A 5 12.79 19.41 -14.27
C GLN A 5 11.53 18.63 -14.66
N LEU A 6 10.52 19.28 -15.23
CA LEU A 6 9.27 18.65 -15.66
C LEU A 6 8.90 19.02 -17.11
N ALA A 7 8.79 18.02 -17.97
CA ALA A 7 8.23 18.14 -19.31
C ALA A 7 6.81 17.58 -19.37
N VAL A 8 5.83 18.42 -19.73
CA VAL A 8 4.43 18.01 -19.92
C VAL A 8 4.15 17.83 -21.41
N VAL A 9 3.98 16.59 -21.84
CA VAL A 9 3.71 16.27 -23.26
C VAL A 9 2.21 16.27 -23.52
N ALA A 10 1.75 17.11 -24.43
CA ALA A 10 0.31 17.31 -24.66
C ALA A 10 -0.06 17.42 -26.14
N LYS A 11 -1.35 17.23 -26.44
CA LYS A 11 -1.88 17.50 -27.79
C LYS A 11 -2.00 19.02 -28.04
N TYR A 12 -2.46 19.78 -27.06
CA TYR A 12 -2.62 21.24 -27.08
C TYR A 12 -2.65 21.73 -25.62
N LYS A 13 -2.51 23.04 -25.39
CA LYS A 13 -2.68 23.63 -24.06
C LYS A 13 -4.13 23.49 -23.60
N THR A 14 -4.33 23.07 -22.36
CA THR A 14 -5.65 22.83 -21.73
C THR A 14 -5.62 23.39 -20.32
N VAL A 15 -6.79 23.61 -19.73
CA VAL A 15 -6.92 23.99 -18.31
C VAL A 15 -6.16 23.05 -17.38
N HIS A 16 -6.10 21.75 -17.67
CA HIS A 16 -5.33 20.80 -16.86
C HIS A 16 -3.84 21.12 -16.87
N ILE A 17 -3.30 21.56 -18.01
CA ILE A 17 -1.89 21.89 -18.16
C ILE A 17 -1.61 23.22 -17.48
N GLU A 18 -2.48 24.22 -17.63
CA GLU A 18 -2.34 25.51 -16.95
C GLU A 18 -2.31 25.35 -15.43
N LEU A 19 -3.20 24.54 -14.88
CA LEU A 19 -3.20 24.23 -13.45
C LEU A 19 -1.92 23.49 -13.00
N LEU A 20 -1.41 22.55 -13.81
CA LEU A 20 -0.14 21.88 -13.53
C LEU A 20 1.05 22.86 -13.55
N LEU A 21 1.12 23.76 -14.53
CA LEU A 21 2.17 24.76 -14.63
C LEU A 21 2.11 25.75 -13.46
N LYS A 22 0.91 26.17 -13.05
CA LYS A 22 0.71 27.04 -11.88
C LYS A 22 1.19 26.36 -10.60
N ALA A 23 0.81 25.09 -10.39
CA ALA A 23 1.25 24.32 -9.23
C ALA A 23 2.76 24.08 -9.22
N ALA A 24 3.37 23.81 -10.39
CA ALA A 24 4.81 23.64 -10.52
C ALA A 24 5.58 24.93 -10.22
N ALA A 25 5.10 26.06 -10.75
CA ALA A 25 5.69 27.38 -10.48
C ALA A 25 5.64 27.72 -8.97
N ALA A 26 4.54 27.39 -8.28
CA ALA A 26 4.41 27.59 -6.84
C ALA A 26 5.44 26.80 -6.01
N GLN A 27 6.06 25.75 -6.58
CA GLN A 27 7.11 24.94 -5.95
C GLN A 27 8.48 25.16 -6.59
N ASN A 28 8.65 26.20 -7.43
CA ASN A 28 9.89 26.48 -8.16
C ASN A 28 10.38 25.33 -9.04
N ILE A 29 9.47 24.49 -9.55
CA ILE A 29 9.81 23.41 -10.49
C ILE A 29 9.83 23.99 -11.90
N SER A 30 10.99 23.95 -12.55
CA SER A 30 11.14 24.38 -13.94
C SER A 30 10.36 23.46 -14.88
N THR A 31 9.57 24.05 -15.79
CA THR A 31 8.67 23.29 -16.66
C THR A 31 8.83 23.63 -18.14
N VAL A 32 8.54 22.66 -19.00
CA VAL A 32 8.33 22.85 -20.44
C VAL A 32 7.05 22.13 -20.88
N VAL A 33 6.32 22.73 -21.83
CA VAL A 33 5.18 22.07 -22.49
C VAL A 33 5.59 21.65 -23.88
N ILE A 34 5.55 20.34 -24.15
CA ILE A 34 5.89 19.77 -25.45
C ILE A 34 4.60 19.52 -26.22
N THR A 35 4.45 20.25 -27.32
CA THR A 35 3.34 20.13 -28.28
C THR A 35 3.89 20.23 -29.70
N GLY A 36 3.12 19.75 -30.68
CA GLY A 36 3.52 19.81 -32.10
C GLY A 36 3.15 18.56 -32.88
N SER A 37 3.59 18.50 -34.13
CA SER A 37 3.58 17.29 -34.96
C SER A 37 4.33 16.13 -34.26
N ALA A 38 4.16 14.90 -34.76
CA ALA A 38 4.88 13.75 -34.20
C ALA A 38 6.40 13.95 -34.22
N ALA A 39 6.94 14.52 -35.31
CA ALA A 39 8.36 14.79 -35.47
C ALA A 39 8.85 15.89 -34.50
N GLU A 40 8.08 16.97 -34.35
CA GLU A 40 8.41 18.07 -33.42
C GLU A 40 8.42 17.58 -31.96
N VAL A 41 7.46 16.74 -31.58
CA VAL A 41 7.39 16.15 -30.24
C VAL A 41 8.59 15.23 -30.00
N THR A 42 8.99 14.41 -30.98
CA THR A 42 10.19 13.58 -30.88
C THR A 42 11.44 14.44 -30.70
N ALA A 43 11.67 15.44 -31.55
CA ALA A 43 12.86 16.29 -31.48
C ALA A 43 12.97 17.05 -30.14
N GLN A 44 11.86 17.59 -29.62
CA GLN A 44 11.83 18.24 -28.31
C GLN A 44 12.10 17.25 -27.17
N LEU A 45 11.56 16.04 -27.27
CA LEU A 45 11.83 14.99 -26.28
C LEU A 45 13.27 14.53 -26.34
N ASP A 46 13.92 14.47 -27.50
CA ASP A 46 15.32 14.09 -27.69
C ASP A 46 16.32 15.07 -27.06
N ALA A 47 15.93 16.32 -26.87
CA ALA A 47 16.75 17.34 -26.20
C ALA A 47 16.75 17.23 -24.66
N LEU A 48 15.85 16.45 -24.06
CA LEU A 48 15.73 16.32 -22.61
C LEU A 48 16.80 15.39 -22.01
N HIS A 49 17.25 15.70 -20.81
CA HIS A 49 18.07 14.83 -19.95
C HIS A 49 17.64 15.01 -18.50
N ASP A 50 17.68 13.91 -17.73
CA ASP A 50 17.36 13.87 -16.28
C ASP A 50 16.03 14.54 -15.88
N ALA A 51 15.09 14.65 -16.82
CA ALA A 51 13.80 15.31 -16.64
C ALA A 51 12.70 14.32 -16.27
N ILE A 52 11.66 14.79 -15.57
CA ILE A 52 10.41 14.04 -15.42
C ILE A 52 9.51 14.33 -16.62
N ILE A 53 9.05 13.29 -17.30
CA ILE A 53 8.15 13.39 -18.44
C ILE A 53 6.74 12.96 -18.02
N LEU A 54 5.82 13.93 -17.94
CA LEU A 54 4.40 13.68 -17.72
C LEU A 54 3.67 13.58 -19.07
N TRP A 55 3.30 12.35 -19.45
CA TRP A 55 2.61 12.09 -20.70
C TRP A 55 1.11 12.34 -20.59
N ARG A 56 0.60 13.35 -21.30
CA ARG A 56 -0.84 13.67 -21.41
C ARG A 56 -1.33 13.79 -22.85
N SER A 57 -0.59 13.23 -23.81
CA SER A 57 -0.91 13.35 -25.24
C SER A 57 -1.57 12.10 -25.82
N GLY A 58 -2.52 12.30 -26.73
CA GLY A 58 -3.07 11.26 -27.59
C GLY A 58 -2.52 11.28 -29.02
N ARG A 59 -1.51 12.11 -29.33
CA ARG A 59 -1.03 12.35 -30.71
C ARG A 59 -0.27 11.18 -31.34
N LEU A 60 0.55 10.48 -30.56
CA LEU A 60 1.36 9.37 -31.07
C LEU A 60 0.59 8.04 -31.00
N THR A 61 0.81 7.19 -32.00
CA THR A 61 0.40 5.78 -31.94
C THR A 61 1.09 5.10 -30.74
N PRO A 62 0.53 4.02 -30.19
CA PRO A 62 1.14 3.30 -29.08
C PRO A 62 2.60 2.89 -29.35
N THR A 63 2.90 2.38 -30.55
CA THR A 63 4.24 1.98 -30.97
C THR A 63 5.20 3.16 -31.00
N ARG A 64 4.84 4.24 -31.70
CA ARG A 64 5.71 5.42 -31.81
C ARG A 64 5.94 6.10 -30.46
N ARG A 65 4.91 6.11 -29.60
CA ARG A 65 5.05 6.58 -28.22
C ARG A 65 6.05 5.75 -27.44
N ALA A 66 5.97 4.42 -27.53
CA ALA A 66 6.90 3.54 -26.82
C ALA A 66 8.35 3.77 -27.27
N GLU A 67 8.62 3.90 -28.58
CA GLU A 67 9.96 4.20 -29.10
C GLU A 67 10.55 5.48 -28.49
N VAL A 68 9.78 6.59 -28.52
CA VAL A 68 10.27 7.89 -28.03
C VAL A 68 10.45 7.87 -26.51
N LEU A 69 9.56 7.19 -25.78
CA LEU A 69 9.69 7.04 -24.33
C LEU A 69 10.89 6.16 -23.95
N ALA A 70 11.19 5.10 -24.72
CA ALA A 70 12.36 4.26 -24.49
C ALA A 70 13.66 5.06 -24.66
N ALA A 71 13.73 5.88 -25.71
CA ALA A 71 14.87 6.76 -25.94
C ALA A 71 15.04 7.83 -24.85
N ALA A 72 13.96 8.25 -24.18
CA ALA A 72 14.05 9.20 -23.07
C ALA A 72 14.62 8.55 -21.80
N GLU A 73 14.28 7.29 -21.50
CA GLU A 73 14.83 6.57 -20.34
C GLU A 73 16.35 6.39 -20.42
N THR A 74 16.90 6.14 -21.62
CA THR A 74 18.36 6.02 -21.80
C THR A 74 19.11 7.33 -21.53
N ARG A 75 18.39 8.46 -21.46
CA ARG A 75 18.92 9.79 -21.16
C ARG A 75 18.61 10.24 -19.73
N GLY A 76 18.34 9.29 -18.83
CA GLY A 76 18.05 9.56 -17.42
C GLY A 76 16.67 10.14 -17.13
N CYS A 77 15.81 10.32 -18.14
CA CYS A 77 14.46 10.86 -17.91
C CYS A 77 13.57 9.84 -17.21
N ARG A 78 12.76 10.30 -16.25
CA ARG A 78 11.76 9.50 -15.53
C ARG A 78 10.39 9.71 -16.12
N LEU A 79 9.63 8.63 -16.32
CA LEU A 79 8.34 8.67 -17.02
C LEU A 79 7.15 8.59 -16.06
N ILE A 80 6.13 9.40 -16.32
CA ILE A 80 4.80 9.30 -15.73
C ILE A 80 3.77 9.26 -16.87
N ASN A 81 3.12 8.15 -17.19
CA ASN A 81 3.18 6.79 -16.61
C ASN A 81 4.19 5.90 -17.35
N GLN A 82 5.13 5.26 -16.63
CA GLN A 82 6.09 4.32 -17.24
C GLN A 82 5.42 3.10 -17.92
N ALA A 83 4.24 2.69 -17.44
CA ALA A 83 3.44 1.65 -18.09
C ALA A 83 3.05 1.94 -19.55
N LEU A 84 3.06 3.21 -19.99
CA LEU A 84 2.80 3.55 -21.39
C LEU A 84 3.90 3.06 -22.34
N LEU A 85 5.09 2.81 -21.79
CA LEU A 85 6.24 2.20 -22.45
C LEU A 85 6.26 0.68 -22.24
N ARG A 86 6.17 0.23 -20.98
CA ARG A 86 6.32 -1.20 -20.62
C ARG A 86 5.11 -2.06 -20.94
N THR A 87 3.90 -1.48 -20.90
CA THR A 87 2.62 -2.17 -21.16
C THR A 87 1.77 -1.35 -22.15
N PRO A 88 2.16 -1.24 -23.44
CA PRO A 88 1.50 -0.35 -24.39
C PRO A 88 -0.01 -0.61 -24.57
N LEU A 89 -0.44 -1.85 -24.36
CA LEU A 89 -1.83 -2.31 -24.43
C LEU A 89 -2.70 -1.88 -23.24
N VAL A 90 -2.15 -1.21 -22.22
CA VAL A 90 -2.91 -0.73 -21.05
C VAL A 90 -4.11 0.17 -21.40
N ARG A 91 -4.16 0.73 -22.63
CA ARG A 91 -5.31 1.51 -23.13
C ARG A 91 -6.41 0.67 -23.80
N SER A 92 -6.15 -0.61 -24.06
CA SER A 92 -7.12 -1.55 -24.65
C SER A 92 -8.05 -2.06 -23.57
N LYS A 93 -9.36 -1.81 -23.71
CA LYS A 93 -10.37 -2.25 -22.76
C LYS A 93 -10.40 -3.77 -22.60
N ARG A 94 -10.23 -4.51 -23.71
CA ARG A 94 -10.17 -5.99 -23.70
C ARG A 94 -8.99 -6.48 -22.88
N TYR A 95 -7.81 -5.89 -23.08
CA TYR A 95 -6.63 -6.19 -22.27
C TYR A 95 -6.89 -5.88 -20.79
N GLN A 96 -7.48 -4.71 -20.50
CA GLN A 96 -7.80 -4.32 -19.12
C GLN A 96 -8.72 -5.34 -18.42
N GLN A 97 -9.83 -5.72 -19.06
CA GLN A 97 -10.79 -6.67 -18.49
C GLN A 97 -10.16 -8.05 -18.27
N ALA A 98 -9.44 -8.58 -19.27
CA ALA A 98 -8.77 -9.87 -19.16
C ALA A 98 -7.72 -9.89 -18.03
N THR A 99 -6.89 -8.85 -17.90
CA THR A 99 -5.89 -8.76 -16.83
C THR A 99 -6.53 -8.63 -15.46
N VAL A 100 -7.56 -7.81 -15.28
CA VAL A 100 -8.22 -7.64 -13.97
C VAL A 100 -8.86 -8.95 -13.50
N GLN A 101 -9.52 -9.68 -14.40
CA GLN A 101 -10.16 -10.95 -14.08
C GLN A 101 -9.12 -12.01 -13.70
N ALA A 102 -8.00 -12.10 -14.43
CA ALA A 102 -6.95 -13.07 -14.16
C ALA A 102 -6.16 -12.78 -12.88
N GLU A 103 -5.87 -11.51 -12.57
CA GLU A 103 -4.87 -11.14 -11.56
C GLU A 103 -5.48 -10.70 -10.22
N LEU A 104 -6.68 -10.12 -10.21
CA LEU A 104 -7.21 -9.46 -9.00
C LEU A 104 -8.40 -10.16 -8.36
N GLY A 105 -9.03 -11.10 -9.07
CA GLY A 105 -10.29 -11.72 -8.64
C GLY A 105 -11.40 -10.68 -8.38
N ILE A 106 -11.28 -9.49 -9.01
CA ILE A 106 -12.33 -8.48 -9.06
C ILE A 106 -13.21 -8.86 -10.25
N GLN A 107 -14.54 -8.79 -10.08
CA GLN A 107 -15.44 -9.03 -11.19
C GLN A 107 -15.19 -7.99 -12.29
N GLY A 108 -14.74 -8.44 -13.44
CA GLY A 108 -14.81 -7.66 -14.67
C GLY A 108 -16.25 -7.66 -15.19
N ILE A 109 -16.55 -6.79 -16.14
CA ILE A 109 -17.80 -6.88 -16.88
C ILE A 109 -17.59 -7.89 -18.00
N VAL A 110 -18.44 -8.93 -18.04
CA VAL A 110 -18.39 -9.94 -19.10
C VAL A 110 -18.44 -9.23 -20.44
N THR A 111 -17.40 -9.44 -21.26
CA THR A 111 -17.18 -8.74 -22.53
C THR A 111 -16.98 -9.76 -23.64
N VAL A 112 -17.76 -9.66 -24.71
CA VAL A 112 -17.77 -10.61 -25.84
C VAL A 112 -17.74 -9.89 -27.19
N GLU A 113 -17.39 -10.61 -28.25
CA GLU A 113 -17.50 -10.17 -29.63
C GLU A 113 -18.93 -10.45 -30.18
N PHE A 114 -19.26 -9.95 -31.37
CA PHE A 114 -20.62 -10.06 -31.92
C PHE A 114 -21.12 -11.51 -32.09
N ASP A 115 -20.24 -12.42 -32.51
CA ASP A 115 -20.55 -13.85 -32.68
C ASP A 115 -21.01 -14.54 -31.38
N GLN A 116 -20.61 -13.99 -30.24
CA GLN A 116 -20.91 -14.45 -28.90
C GLN A 116 -21.99 -13.61 -28.21
N LEU A 117 -22.58 -12.61 -28.88
CA LEU A 117 -23.55 -11.69 -28.29
C LEU A 117 -24.78 -12.41 -27.70
N SER A 118 -25.20 -13.51 -28.33
CA SER A 118 -26.32 -14.35 -27.87
C SER A 118 -26.08 -15.05 -26.53
N SER A 119 -24.82 -15.10 -26.06
CA SER A 119 -24.48 -15.65 -24.75
C SER A 119 -24.77 -14.69 -23.58
N LEU A 120 -25.02 -13.41 -23.86
CA LEU A 120 -25.32 -12.40 -22.85
C LEU A 120 -26.82 -12.28 -22.58
N THR A 121 -27.16 -11.92 -21.34
CA THR A 121 -28.52 -11.51 -20.97
C THR A 121 -28.72 -10.03 -21.28
N PHE A 122 -29.80 -9.71 -21.98
CA PHE A 122 -30.17 -8.33 -22.31
C PHE A 122 -30.84 -7.61 -21.12
N PRO A 123 -30.65 -6.28 -20.99
CA PRO A 123 -29.99 -5.40 -21.95
C PRO A 123 -28.44 -5.51 -21.92
N VAL A 124 -27.80 -5.14 -23.02
CA VAL A 124 -26.33 -5.20 -23.18
C VAL A 124 -25.78 -3.85 -23.61
N ILE A 125 -24.52 -3.58 -23.26
CA ILE A 125 -23.81 -2.37 -23.68
C ILE A 125 -22.93 -2.68 -24.88
N ALA A 126 -23.17 -2.04 -26.03
CA ALA A 126 -22.25 -2.04 -27.16
C ALA A 126 -21.30 -0.84 -27.08
N LYS A 127 -19.99 -1.07 -27.16
CA LYS A 127 -18.95 -0.04 -26.98
C LYS A 127 -17.85 -0.17 -28.03
N LEU A 128 -17.48 0.95 -28.67
CA LEU A 128 -16.29 0.97 -29.51
C LEU A 128 -15.02 0.73 -28.66
N PRO A 129 -14.07 -0.13 -29.08
CA PRO A 129 -12.84 -0.43 -28.35
C PRO A 129 -12.06 0.83 -28.00
N VAL A 130 -11.96 1.77 -28.94
CA VAL A 130 -11.28 3.05 -28.76
C VAL A 130 -12.28 4.18 -28.93
N SER A 131 -12.83 4.65 -27.81
CA SER A 131 -13.68 5.84 -27.77
C SER A 131 -13.44 6.63 -26.50
N SER A 132 -13.79 7.92 -26.51
CA SER A 132 -13.67 8.81 -25.36
C SER A 132 -14.97 9.57 -25.14
N ARG A 133 -15.20 10.04 -23.90
CA ARG A 133 -16.37 10.87 -23.53
C ARG A 133 -17.75 10.20 -23.74
N GLY A 134 -17.81 8.87 -23.80
CA GLY A 134 -19.07 8.14 -23.97
C GLY A 134 -19.64 8.15 -25.40
N ALA A 135 -18.90 8.68 -26.37
CA ALA A 135 -19.25 8.50 -27.78
C ALA A 135 -19.07 7.02 -28.17
N GLY A 136 -20.05 6.45 -28.89
CA GLY A 136 -20.03 5.04 -29.28
C GLY A 136 -20.24 4.06 -28.12
N VAL A 137 -21.13 4.41 -27.17
CA VAL A 137 -21.65 3.53 -26.12
C VAL A 137 -23.17 3.50 -26.27
N PHE A 138 -23.74 2.32 -26.47
CA PHE A 138 -25.16 2.12 -26.74
C PHE A 138 -25.72 1.02 -25.84
N LEU A 139 -26.95 1.19 -25.35
CA LEU A 139 -27.69 0.15 -24.64
C LEU A 139 -28.60 -0.55 -25.66
N LEU A 140 -28.42 -1.84 -25.83
CA LEU A 140 -29.21 -2.67 -26.72
C LEU A 140 -30.16 -3.53 -25.89
N SER A 141 -31.42 -3.62 -26.32
CA SER A 141 -32.44 -4.48 -25.70
C SER A 141 -32.61 -5.82 -26.42
N SER A 142 -32.02 -5.96 -27.61
CA SER A 142 -32.03 -7.19 -28.42
C SER A 142 -30.83 -7.30 -29.36
N ILE A 143 -30.57 -8.50 -29.90
CA ILE A 143 -29.49 -8.74 -30.87
C ILE A 143 -29.70 -7.94 -32.17
N SER A 144 -30.95 -7.77 -32.61
CA SER A 144 -31.26 -7.07 -33.87
C SER A 144 -30.86 -5.61 -33.85
N GLU A 145 -30.92 -4.95 -32.69
CA GLU A 145 -30.50 -3.55 -32.52
C GLU A 145 -28.99 -3.34 -32.77
N ALA A 146 -28.17 -4.40 -32.68
CA ALA A 146 -26.75 -4.29 -33.00
C ALA A 146 -26.50 -3.91 -34.47
N SER A 147 -27.37 -4.36 -35.39
CA SER A 147 -27.27 -4.05 -36.83
C SER A 147 -27.65 -2.60 -37.15
N GLU A 148 -28.28 -1.89 -36.20
CA GLU A 148 -28.67 -0.48 -36.34
C GLU A 148 -27.53 0.47 -35.92
N LEU A 149 -26.46 -0.07 -35.32
CA LEU A 149 -25.29 0.70 -34.95
C LEU A 149 -24.55 1.22 -36.18
N SER A 150 -23.95 2.40 -36.07
CA SER A 150 -23.11 2.94 -37.13
C SER A 150 -21.83 2.11 -37.29
N GLY A 151 -21.56 1.57 -38.48
CA GLY A 151 -20.35 0.79 -38.77
C GLY A 151 -20.61 -0.71 -38.83
N SER A 152 -19.54 -1.52 -38.76
CA SER A 152 -19.69 -2.97 -38.66
C SER A 152 -20.02 -3.38 -37.23
N VAL A 153 -20.87 -4.39 -37.05
CA VAL A 153 -21.11 -5.02 -35.73
C VAL A 153 -19.80 -5.53 -35.09
N ASN A 154 -18.82 -5.91 -35.91
CA ASN A 154 -17.51 -6.35 -35.46
C ASN A 154 -16.58 -5.21 -35.00
N ASP A 155 -16.99 -3.94 -35.18
CA ASP A 155 -16.26 -2.78 -34.67
C ASP A 155 -16.51 -2.54 -33.17
N TYR A 156 -17.49 -3.25 -32.58
CA TYR A 156 -17.94 -3.08 -31.21
C TYR A 156 -17.56 -4.26 -30.32
N VAL A 157 -17.30 -3.99 -29.05
CA VAL A 157 -17.35 -5.01 -27.99
C VAL A 157 -18.67 -4.90 -27.26
N TYR A 158 -19.21 -6.04 -26.83
CA TYR A 158 -20.50 -6.14 -26.16
C TYR A 158 -20.30 -6.55 -24.71
N GLN A 159 -20.97 -5.88 -23.79
CA GLN A 159 -20.79 -6.04 -22.35
C GLN A 159 -22.13 -6.26 -21.64
N SER A 160 -22.16 -7.11 -20.62
CA SER A 160 -23.35 -7.21 -19.75
C SER A 160 -23.68 -5.84 -19.13
N PHE A 161 -24.95 -5.46 -19.17
CA PHE A 161 -25.41 -4.29 -18.42
C PHE A 161 -25.39 -4.59 -16.92
N ILE A 162 -24.79 -3.70 -16.12
CA ILE A 162 -24.83 -3.79 -14.66
C ILE A 162 -25.88 -2.81 -14.16
N PRO A 163 -26.99 -3.27 -13.55
CA PRO A 163 -27.95 -2.41 -12.88
C PRO A 163 -27.25 -1.51 -11.86
N ASN A 164 -27.31 -0.20 -12.04
CA ASN A 164 -26.56 0.77 -11.25
C ASN A 164 -27.34 2.08 -11.04
N ASN A 165 -26.88 2.89 -10.09
CA ASN A 165 -27.37 4.25 -9.85
C ASN A 165 -26.25 5.30 -10.06
N GLY A 166 -25.26 4.96 -10.87
CA GLY A 166 -24.05 5.74 -11.07
C GLY A 166 -22.80 4.88 -11.20
N ASP A 167 -21.73 5.50 -11.68
CA ASP A 167 -20.39 4.91 -11.69
C ASP A 167 -19.45 5.69 -10.76
N TYR A 168 -18.38 5.04 -10.32
CA TYR A 168 -17.44 5.56 -9.34
C TYR A 168 -16.09 5.78 -10.00
N ARG A 169 -15.64 7.05 -10.01
CA ARG A 169 -14.30 7.43 -10.46
C ARG A 169 -13.39 7.70 -9.27
N ILE A 170 -12.26 7.02 -9.28
CA ILE A 170 -11.18 7.18 -8.30
C ILE A 170 -9.98 7.75 -9.03
N PHE A 171 -9.47 8.89 -8.55
CA PHE A 171 -8.27 9.49 -9.11
C PHE A 171 -7.03 9.03 -8.34
N MET A 172 -6.06 8.46 -9.05
CA MET A 172 -4.84 7.91 -8.48
C MET A 172 -3.66 8.84 -8.79
N VAL A 173 -2.80 9.08 -7.79
CA VAL A 173 -1.51 9.75 -7.94
C VAL A 173 -0.46 9.02 -7.08
N GLY A 174 0.66 8.62 -7.67
CA GLY A 174 1.73 7.93 -6.97
C GLY A 174 1.31 6.61 -6.30
N GLY A 175 0.26 5.96 -6.79
CA GLY A 175 -0.32 4.76 -6.17
C GLY A 175 -1.35 5.02 -5.05
N VAL A 176 -1.63 6.29 -4.73
CA VAL A 176 -2.60 6.71 -3.72
C VAL A 176 -3.92 7.11 -4.35
N PRO A 177 -5.06 6.58 -3.88
CA PRO A 177 -6.38 7.07 -4.25
C PRO A 177 -6.65 8.39 -3.53
N LEU A 178 -6.80 9.49 -4.28
CA LEU A 178 -7.07 10.81 -3.70
C LEU A 178 -8.50 10.91 -3.14
N GLY A 179 -9.44 10.16 -3.70
CA GLY A 179 -10.84 10.17 -3.28
C GLY A 179 -11.74 9.51 -4.32
N VAL A 180 -13.04 9.53 -4.05
CA VAL A 180 -14.05 8.86 -4.89
C VAL A 180 -15.14 9.85 -5.28
N MET A 181 -15.34 10.02 -6.58
CA MET A 181 -16.44 10.76 -7.18
C MET A 181 -17.44 9.76 -7.76
N LYS A 182 -18.72 9.85 -7.38
CA LYS A 182 -19.80 9.16 -8.06
C LYS A 182 -20.32 10.04 -9.20
N ARG A 183 -20.52 9.47 -10.38
CA ARG A 183 -21.17 10.13 -11.51
C ARG A 183 -22.54 9.52 -11.70
N VAL A 184 -23.57 10.36 -11.82
CA VAL A 184 -24.97 9.94 -11.95
C VAL A 184 -25.48 10.42 -13.30
N ALA A 185 -26.07 9.51 -14.08
CA ALA A 185 -26.68 9.88 -15.34
C ALA A 185 -27.87 10.83 -15.16
N LYS A 186 -28.14 11.62 -16.19
CA LYS A 186 -29.39 12.39 -16.28
C LYS A 186 -30.58 11.44 -16.37
N ALA A 187 -31.75 11.86 -15.90
CA ALA A 187 -32.99 11.09 -16.07
C ALA A 187 -33.20 10.67 -17.54
N GLY A 188 -33.43 9.37 -17.78
CA GLY A 188 -33.60 8.78 -19.11
C GLY A 188 -32.30 8.45 -19.85
N GLU A 189 -31.13 8.69 -19.27
CA GLU A 189 -29.82 8.37 -19.84
C GLU A 189 -29.17 7.20 -19.06
N HIS A 190 -28.54 6.25 -19.76
CA HIS A 190 -27.85 5.12 -19.12
C HIS A 190 -26.35 5.40 -18.91
N ARG A 191 -25.80 6.41 -19.60
CA ARG A 191 -24.41 6.82 -19.49
C ARG A 191 -24.23 7.84 -18.37
N ASN A 192 -23.49 7.42 -17.35
CA ASN A 192 -23.19 8.24 -16.17
C ASN A 192 -22.15 9.36 -16.43
N ASN A 193 -21.51 9.39 -17.61
CA ASN A 193 -20.42 10.33 -17.88
C ASN A 193 -20.88 11.80 -17.83
N LEU A 194 -20.14 12.64 -17.10
CA LEU A 194 -20.35 14.10 -17.02
C LEU A 194 -20.45 14.78 -18.40
N ALA A 195 -19.70 14.28 -19.39
CA ALA A 195 -19.72 14.80 -20.76
C ALA A 195 -21.07 14.61 -21.48
N GLN A 196 -21.94 13.72 -20.99
CA GLN A 196 -23.29 13.46 -21.49
C GLN A 196 -24.37 14.14 -20.62
N GLY A 197 -23.98 15.10 -19.77
CA GLY A 197 -24.90 15.84 -18.91
C GLY A 197 -25.22 15.16 -17.56
N GLY A 198 -24.46 14.13 -17.18
CA GLY A 198 -24.50 13.57 -15.83
C GLY A 198 -23.96 14.53 -14.77
N THR A 199 -24.35 14.33 -13.53
CA THR A 199 -23.87 15.08 -12.35
C THR A 199 -22.79 14.30 -11.61
N GLY A 200 -21.97 15.01 -10.83
CA GLY A 200 -20.93 14.41 -10.00
C GLY A 200 -21.19 14.68 -8.52
N GLU A 201 -21.03 13.66 -7.69
CA GLU A 201 -21.25 13.70 -6.24
C GLU A 201 -20.04 13.12 -5.51
N VAL A 202 -19.74 13.65 -4.32
CA VAL A 202 -18.70 13.08 -3.44
C VAL A 202 -19.26 11.86 -2.73
N VAL A 203 -18.52 10.75 -2.72
CA VAL A 203 -18.91 9.57 -1.94
C VAL A 203 -18.53 9.79 -0.47
N THR A 204 -19.54 9.99 0.37
CA THR A 204 -19.38 10.24 1.81
C THR A 204 -19.47 8.97 2.65
N ASP A 205 -20.07 7.90 2.13
CA ASP A 205 -20.09 6.61 2.81
C ASP A 205 -18.68 6.03 2.93
N LYS A 206 -18.23 5.84 4.17
CA LYS A 206 -16.84 5.43 4.47
C LYS A 206 -16.52 4.03 3.96
N HIS A 207 -17.50 3.12 3.96
CA HIS A 207 -17.29 1.73 3.54
C HIS A 207 -17.18 1.65 2.01
N GLU A 208 -18.08 2.33 1.30
CA GLU A 208 -18.09 2.46 -0.15
C GLU A 208 -16.82 3.14 -0.63
N HIS A 209 -16.45 4.27 -0.03
CA HIS A 209 -15.21 5.00 -0.32
C HIS A 209 -13.97 4.11 -0.12
N ALA A 210 -13.84 3.46 1.05
CA ALA A 210 -12.69 2.60 1.35
C ALA A 210 -12.60 1.39 0.39
N THR A 211 -13.74 0.81 0.03
CA THR A 211 -13.80 -0.33 -0.90
C THR A 211 -13.35 0.09 -2.30
N ALA A 212 -13.90 1.19 -2.83
CA ALA A 212 -13.53 1.75 -4.12
C ALA A 212 -12.04 2.11 -4.18
N CYS A 213 -11.52 2.82 -3.18
CA CYS A 213 -10.10 3.15 -3.06
C CYS A 213 -9.20 1.90 -3.07
N LYS A 214 -9.57 0.86 -2.31
CA LYS A 214 -8.82 -0.41 -2.26
C LYS A 214 -8.80 -1.12 -3.60
N LEU A 215 -9.93 -1.18 -4.31
CA LEU A 215 -10.04 -1.77 -5.63
C LEU A 215 -9.21 -0.97 -6.66
N ALA A 216 -9.35 0.36 -6.66
CA ALA A 216 -8.59 1.25 -7.54
C ALA A 216 -7.07 1.13 -7.32
N ALA A 217 -6.61 1.09 -6.07
CA ALA A 217 -5.20 0.88 -5.76
C ALA A 217 -4.67 -0.45 -6.32
N LYS A 218 -5.44 -1.53 -6.23
CA LYS A 218 -5.07 -2.83 -6.84
C LYS A 218 -5.00 -2.73 -8.37
N VAL A 219 -5.99 -2.09 -9.01
CA VAL A 219 -6.03 -1.89 -10.46
C VAL A 219 -4.84 -1.07 -10.95
N ALA A 220 -4.57 0.09 -10.32
CA ALA A 220 -3.44 0.93 -10.69
C ALA A 220 -2.10 0.19 -10.54
N THR A 221 -1.98 -0.61 -9.48
CA THR A 221 -0.82 -1.46 -9.17
C THR A 221 -0.54 -2.46 -10.29
N ILE A 222 -1.51 -3.31 -10.68
CA ILE A 222 -1.29 -4.35 -11.71
C ILE A 222 -0.93 -3.77 -13.08
N PHE A 223 -1.44 -2.58 -13.39
CA PHE A 223 -1.15 -1.90 -14.64
C PHE A 223 0.09 -1.01 -14.57
N GLY A 224 0.76 -0.91 -13.42
CA GLY A 224 1.94 -0.06 -13.22
C GLY A 224 1.67 1.43 -13.46
N LEU A 225 0.46 1.90 -13.15
CA LEU A 225 0.03 3.28 -13.42
C LEU A 225 0.26 4.17 -12.20
N GLN A 226 1.05 5.23 -12.39
CA GLN A 226 1.34 6.23 -11.36
C GLN A 226 0.22 7.26 -11.24
N ILE A 227 -0.32 7.72 -12.37
CA ILE A 227 -1.44 8.65 -12.44
C ILE A 227 -2.50 8.06 -13.36
N CYS A 228 -3.68 7.76 -12.82
CA CYS A 228 -4.79 7.26 -13.61
C CYS A 228 -6.15 7.58 -12.97
N GLY A 229 -7.21 7.47 -13.77
CA GLY A 229 -8.58 7.42 -13.26
C GLY A 229 -9.09 5.99 -13.36
N VAL A 230 -9.47 5.37 -12.25
CA VAL A 230 -10.11 4.05 -12.25
C VAL A 230 -11.62 4.24 -12.16
N ASP A 231 -12.34 3.59 -13.08
CA ASP A 231 -13.80 3.61 -13.12
C ASP A 231 -14.32 2.25 -12.65
N LEU A 232 -15.19 2.28 -11.65
CA LEU A 232 -15.88 1.12 -11.09
C LEU A 232 -17.39 1.33 -11.20
N ILE A 233 -18.14 0.23 -11.22
CA ILE A 233 -19.61 0.27 -11.13
C ILE A 233 -20.05 -0.70 -10.05
N ARG A 234 -21.12 -0.35 -9.34
CA ARG A 234 -21.66 -1.15 -8.25
C ARG A 234 -23.08 -1.57 -8.59
N HIS A 235 -23.34 -2.87 -8.48
CA HIS A 235 -24.66 -3.42 -8.72
C HIS A 235 -25.61 -2.96 -7.59
N VAL A 236 -26.73 -2.32 -7.92
CA VAL A 236 -27.65 -1.74 -6.90
C VAL A 236 -28.24 -2.81 -5.99
N GLU A 237 -28.64 -3.96 -6.54
CA GLU A 237 -29.31 -5.02 -5.78
C GLU A 237 -28.35 -5.91 -4.99
N THR A 238 -27.32 -6.47 -5.63
CA THR A 238 -26.37 -7.38 -4.98
C THR A 238 -25.29 -6.65 -4.17
N GLY A 239 -25.04 -5.37 -4.47
CA GLY A 239 -23.98 -4.57 -3.87
C GLY A 239 -22.56 -4.90 -4.38
N GLU A 240 -22.43 -5.82 -5.33
CA GLU A 240 -21.14 -6.24 -5.90
C GLU A 240 -20.47 -5.16 -6.75
N TRP A 241 -19.13 -5.16 -6.77
CA TRP A 241 -18.31 -4.18 -7.48
C TRP A 241 -17.68 -4.77 -8.73
N TYR A 242 -17.84 -4.04 -9.83
CA TYR A 242 -17.30 -4.40 -11.13
C TYR A 242 -16.30 -3.36 -11.61
N PHE A 243 -15.19 -3.81 -12.19
CA PHE A 243 -14.22 -2.95 -12.85
C PHE A 243 -14.70 -2.58 -14.26
N MET A 244 -14.76 -1.28 -14.57
CA MET A 244 -15.19 -0.80 -15.89
C MET A 244 -14.00 -0.53 -16.82
N GLU A 245 -13.13 0.39 -16.43
CA GLU A 245 -11.97 0.81 -17.22
C GLU A 245 -10.94 1.55 -16.37
N VAL A 246 -9.71 1.63 -16.88
CA VAL A 246 -8.68 2.54 -16.37
C VAL A 246 -8.27 3.56 -17.43
N ASN A 247 -8.25 4.82 -17.02
CA ASN A 247 -7.93 5.98 -17.84
C ASN A 247 -6.50 6.45 -17.53
N THR A 248 -5.58 6.30 -18.48
CA THR A 248 -4.15 6.65 -18.31
C THR A 248 -3.83 8.13 -18.47
N VAL A 249 -4.75 8.91 -19.06
CA VAL A 249 -4.69 10.38 -19.14
C VAL A 249 -6.03 10.95 -18.68
N PRO A 250 -6.37 10.81 -17.39
CA PRO A 250 -7.69 11.19 -16.89
C PRO A 250 -7.86 12.71 -16.89
N GLN A 251 -9.08 13.17 -17.19
CA GLN A 251 -9.51 14.55 -17.00
C GLN A 251 -10.07 14.72 -15.59
N TRP A 252 -9.75 15.84 -14.94
CA TRP A 252 -10.09 16.08 -13.53
C TRP A 252 -10.52 17.51 -13.21
N ALA A 253 -10.10 18.51 -13.98
CA ALA A 253 -10.45 19.92 -13.80
C ALA A 253 -11.92 20.25 -14.14
N ASN A 254 -12.31 21.51 -13.95
CA ASN A 254 -13.68 22.01 -14.12
C ASN A 254 -14.66 21.20 -13.26
N ASN A 255 -15.84 20.87 -13.79
CA ASN A 255 -16.85 20.02 -13.13
C ASN A 255 -16.44 18.54 -13.01
N GLY A 256 -15.18 18.19 -13.30
CA GLY A 256 -14.62 16.85 -13.11
C GLY A 256 -14.32 16.54 -11.65
N PHE A 257 -13.43 15.56 -11.43
CA PHE A 257 -13.08 15.08 -10.09
C PHE A 257 -12.70 16.21 -9.12
N GLN A 258 -11.87 17.17 -9.52
CA GLN A 258 -11.45 18.28 -8.67
C GLN A 258 -12.62 19.22 -8.35
N GLY A 259 -13.48 19.54 -9.31
CA GLY A 259 -14.64 20.40 -9.05
C GLY A 259 -15.65 19.76 -8.10
N VAL A 260 -15.81 18.44 -8.17
CA VAL A 260 -16.74 17.70 -7.30
C VAL A 260 -16.15 17.49 -5.91
N THR A 261 -14.90 17.06 -5.82
CA THR A 261 -14.28 16.68 -4.53
C THR A 261 -13.62 17.84 -3.79
N GLY A 262 -13.34 18.95 -4.47
CA GLY A 262 -12.55 20.06 -3.95
C GLY A 262 -11.04 19.77 -3.83
N ILE A 263 -10.59 18.55 -4.17
CA ILE A 263 -9.18 18.17 -4.06
C ILE A 263 -8.38 18.82 -5.20
N ASP A 264 -7.33 19.56 -4.85
CA ASP A 264 -6.39 20.12 -5.83
C ASP A 264 -5.51 19.02 -6.44
N VAL A 265 -5.99 18.43 -7.53
CA VAL A 265 -5.31 17.34 -8.24
C VAL A 265 -4.00 17.83 -8.87
N ALA A 266 -3.93 19.10 -9.30
CA ALA A 266 -2.70 19.66 -9.87
C ALA A 266 -1.59 19.68 -8.81
N ALA A 267 -1.90 20.21 -7.63
CA ALA A 267 -0.97 20.23 -6.49
C ALA A 267 -0.52 18.81 -6.12
N LYS A 268 -1.43 17.83 -6.06
CA LYS A 268 -1.05 16.44 -5.76
C LYS A 268 -0.14 15.81 -6.81
N ILE A 269 -0.39 16.05 -8.10
CA ILE A 269 0.50 15.59 -9.17
C ILE A 269 1.88 16.24 -9.05
N ILE A 270 1.94 17.55 -8.79
CA ILE A 270 3.21 18.28 -8.66
C ILE A 270 3.96 17.87 -7.40
N ASN A 271 3.29 17.61 -6.27
CA ASN A 271 3.93 17.05 -5.07
C ASN A 271 4.59 15.71 -5.37
N TYR A 272 3.91 14.86 -6.15
CA TYR A 272 4.49 13.58 -6.57
C TYR A 272 5.70 13.77 -7.50
N VAL A 273 5.66 14.74 -8.42
CA VAL A 273 6.82 15.14 -9.24
C VAL A 273 7.98 15.60 -8.33
N ALA A 274 7.72 16.46 -7.35
CA ALA A 274 8.73 16.94 -6.41
C ALA A 274 9.40 15.79 -5.64
N ILE A 275 8.63 14.78 -5.23
CA ILE A 275 9.18 13.58 -4.59
C ILE A 275 10.07 12.78 -5.57
N LEU A 276 9.65 12.62 -6.83
CA LEU A 276 10.45 11.91 -7.83
C LEU A 276 11.76 12.64 -8.20
N LEU A 277 11.80 13.97 -8.09
CA LEU A 277 13.03 14.73 -8.31
C LEU A 277 14.08 14.44 -7.23
N ARG A 278 13.66 14.12 -6.00
CA ARG A 278 14.57 13.79 -4.88
C ARG A 278 15.28 12.45 -5.05
N ILE A 279 14.79 11.57 -5.92
CA ILE A 279 15.40 10.26 -6.16
C ILE A 279 16.79 10.47 -6.78
N GLY A 280 17.82 10.02 -6.06
CA GLY A 280 19.23 10.18 -6.45
C GLY A 280 19.90 11.37 -5.77
N ASP A 281 19.13 12.37 -5.33
CA ASP A 281 19.63 13.55 -4.61
C ASP A 281 19.66 13.34 -3.09
N GLU A 282 18.76 12.51 -2.56
CA GLU A 282 18.70 12.14 -1.14
C GLU A 282 18.63 10.62 -0.95
N PRO A 283 18.98 10.08 0.24
CA PRO A 283 18.81 8.66 0.54
C PRO A 283 17.37 8.21 0.35
N MET A 284 17.15 7.07 -0.32
CA MET A 284 15.81 6.54 -0.61
C MET A 284 14.89 6.44 0.61
N ALA A 285 15.44 6.14 1.81
CA ALA A 285 14.65 6.09 3.04
C ALA A 285 14.02 7.46 3.41
N GLN A 286 14.70 8.57 3.12
CA GLN A 286 14.16 9.92 3.29
C GLN A 286 13.09 10.20 2.24
N THR A 287 13.30 9.81 0.98
CA THR A 287 12.30 9.97 -0.09
C THR A 287 11.02 9.20 0.21
N VAL A 288 11.15 7.95 0.69
CA VAL A 288 10.04 7.13 1.19
C VAL A 288 9.31 7.87 2.33
N THR A 289 10.05 8.46 3.27
CA THR A 289 9.47 9.18 4.41
C THR A 289 8.68 10.40 3.96
N HIS A 290 9.28 11.26 3.13
CA HIS A 290 8.60 12.42 2.52
C HIS A 290 7.34 12.01 1.78
N TRP A 291 7.38 10.87 1.09
CA TRP A 291 6.24 10.35 0.35
C TRP A 291 5.08 9.97 1.26
N TYR A 292 5.31 9.20 2.33
CA TYR A 292 4.24 8.80 3.25
C TYR A 292 3.62 10.02 3.95
N GLU A 293 4.46 10.94 4.43
CA GLU A 293 4.01 12.13 5.15
C GLU A 293 3.20 13.06 4.27
N SER A 294 3.58 13.23 3.00
CA SER A 294 2.86 14.04 2.03
C SER A 294 1.50 13.44 1.58
N ASN A 295 1.27 12.17 1.87
CA ASN A 295 0.07 11.43 1.43
C ASN A 295 -0.75 10.85 2.58
N MET A 296 -0.38 11.13 3.83
CA MET A 296 -0.93 10.42 5.00
C MET A 296 -2.44 10.61 5.17
N GLU A 297 -2.98 11.77 4.77
CA GLU A 297 -4.42 12.06 4.79
C GLU A 297 -5.24 11.05 3.96
N PHE A 298 -4.63 10.46 2.92
CA PHE A 298 -5.26 9.45 2.05
C PHE A 298 -4.96 8.02 2.48
N LEU A 299 -4.18 7.84 3.55
CA LEU A 299 -3.72 6.54 4.06
C LEU A 299 -4.12 6.30 5.54
N PRO A 300 -5.37 6.60 5.94
CA PRO A 300 -5.76 6.59 7.36
C PRO A 300 -5.62 5.20 8.01
N SER A 301 -5.70 4.11 7.23
CA SER A 301 -5.58 2.74 7.75
C SER A 301 -4.17 2.37 8.22
N VAL A 302 -3.14 3.08 7.75
CA VAL A 302 -1.75 2.82 8.13
C VAL A 302 -1.12 3.95 8.96
N ALA A 303 -1.82 5.09 9.10
CA ALA A 303 -1.31 6.29 9.75
C ALA A 303 -0.82 6.03 11.19
N PHE A 304 -1.59 5.31 12.01
CA PHE A 304 -1.15 5.02 13.38
C PHE A 304 0.12 4.16 13.41
N HIS A 305 0.22 3.17 12.52
CA HIS A 305 1.40 2.32 12.44
C HIS A 305 2.63 3.15 12.04
N TRP A 306 2.54 3.94 10.97
CA TRP A 306 3.62 4.81 10.52
C TRP A 306 4.09 5.79 11.60
N TRP A 307 3.17 6.61 12.13
CA TRP A 307 3.52 7.66 13.08
C TRP A 307 4.00 7.11 14.42
N SER A 308 3.43 6.00 14.90
CA SER A 308 3.90 5.38 16.16
C SER A 308 5.34 4.89 16.05
N ARG A 309 5.72 4.28 14.91
CA ARG A 309 7.11 3.83 14.70
C ARG A 309 8.04 5.02 14.50
N LYS A 310 7.66 6.02 13.70
CA LYS A 310 8.46 7.25 13.54
C LYS A 310 8.73 7.88 14.91
N TYR A 311 7.69 8.16 15.70
CA TYR A 311 7.83 8.76 17.03
C TYR A 311 8.70 7.92 17.98
N LEU A 312 8.41 6.62 18.11
CA LEU A 312 9.17 5.75 19.01
C LEU A 312 10.64 5.57 18.57
N TRP A 313 10.92 5.73 17.28
CA TRP A 313 12.26 5.58 16.72
C TRP A 313 13.08 6.87 16.76
N THR A 314 12.46 8.02 16.43
CA THR A 314 13.15 9.29 16.20
C THR A 314 12.81 10.39 17.20
N LEU A 315 11.85 10.17 18.10
CA LEU A 315 11.33 11.19 19.03
C LEU A 315 10.87 12.48 18.31
N ASP A 316 10.34 12.33 17.10
CA ASP A 316 9.88 13.44 16.26
C ASP A 316 8.59 14.06 16.83
N ASP A 317 8.64 15.36 17.14
CA ASP A 317 7.50 16.09 17.73
C ASP A 317 6.31 16.21 16.78
N GLN A 318 6.56 16.29 15.48
CA GLN A 318 5.49 16.26 14.48
C GLN A 318 4.76 14.90 14.54
N ALA A 319 5.49 13.79 14.52
CA ALA A 319 4.89 12.46 14.68
C ALA A 319 4.08 12.33 15.98
N LYS A 320 4.56 12.93 17.08
CA LYS A 320 3.82 12.99 18.34
C LYS A 320 2.51 13.78 18.21
N GLY A 321 2.54 14.91 17.52
CA GLY A 321 1.35 15.72 17.23
C GLY A 321 0.31 14.97 16.40
N GLU A 322 0.74 14.27 15.35
CA GLU A 322 -0.11 13.43 14.50
C GLU A 322 -0.75 12.28 15.30
N LEU A 323 0.00 11.66 16.22
CA LEU A 323 -0.55 10.62 17.10
C LEU A 323 -1.67 11.13 18.00
N GLN A 324 -1.65 12.40 18.44
CA GLN A 324 -2.77 12.95 19.23
C GLN A 324 -4.10 12.93 18.47
N GLN A 325 -4.07 13.08 17.15
CA GLN A 325 -5.27 12.99 16.31
C GLN A 325 -5.72 11.53 16.10
N LEU A 326 -4.84 10.57 16.36
CA LEU A 326 -5.04 9.14 16.15
C LEU A 326 -5.30 8.37 17.45
N ARG A 327 -5.66 9.05 18.54
CA ARG A 327 -5.99 8.43 19.84
C ARG A 327 -7.02 7.29 19.71
N SER A 328 -8.03 7.46 18.86
CA SER A 328 -9.05 6.44 18.64
C SER A 328 -8.51 5.11 18.10
N ALA A 329 -7.32 5.09 17.49
CA ALA A 329 -6.64 3.88 17.07
C ALA A 329 -6.20 3.00 18.25
N VAL A 330 -5.96 3.59 19.44
CA VAL A 330 -5.64 2.87 20.68
C VAL A 330 -6.88 2.70 21.54
N PHE A 331 -7.54 3.81 21.89
CA PHE A 331 -8.62 3.86 22.89
C PHE A 331 -10.00 3.43 22.36
N GLY A 332 -10.15 3.29 21.03
CA GLY A 332 -11.46 3.07 20.41
C GLY A 332 -12.24 4.38 20.20
N LYS A 333 -13.49 4.26 19.73
CA LYS A 333 -14.39 5.41 19.51
C LYS A 333 -15.37 5.63 20.67
N THR A 334 -15.41 4.70 21.62
CA THR A 334 -16.29 4.73 22.78
C THR A 334 -15.75 5.68 23.85
N GLU A 335 -16.61 6.13 24.76
CA GLU A 335 -16.21 6.98 25.89
C GLU A 335 -15.31 6.22 26.90
N MET A 336 -15.40 4.88 26.94
CA MET A 336 -14.57 4.02 27.80
C MET A 336 -13.74 3.00 27.00
N ILE A 337 -12.45 2.90 27.30
CA ILE A 337 -11.53 1.93 26.66
C ILE A 337 -11.89 0.47 26.99
N GLU A 338 -12.48 0.22 28.16
CA GLU A 338 -12.95 -1.11 28.56
C GLU A 338 -13.96 -1.70 27.57
N ASP A 339 -14.89 -0.89 27.09
CA ASP A 339 -15.87 -1.33 26.09
C ASP A 339 -15.19 -1.68 24.77
N SER A 340 -14.19 -0.89 24.36
CA SER A 340 -13.38 -1.20 23.19
C SER A 340 -12.64 -2.53 23.36
N PHE A 341 -12.09 -2.81 24.55
CA PHE A 341 -11.39 -4.07 24.82
C PHE A 341 -12.35 -5.27 24.86
N ARG A 342 -13.51 -5.14 25.52
CA ARG A 342 -14.55 -6.18 25.53
C ARG A 342 -15.06 -6.47 24.13
N SER A 343 -15.25 -5.43 23.31
CA SER A 343 -15.61 -5.56 21.90
C SER A 343 -14.55 -6.36 21.13
N ILE A 344 -13.26 -6.04 21.28
CA ILE A 344 -12.19 -6.82 20.63
C ILE A 344 -12.23 -8.29 21.05
N MET A 345 -12.45 -8.56 22.34
CA MET A 345 -12.49 -9.92 22.88
C MET A 345 -13.72 -10.74 22.42
N SER A 346 -14.82 -10.09 22.04
CA SER A 346 -16.05 -10.76 21.59
C SER A 346 -16.05 -11.15 20.12
N HIS A 347 -15.16 -10.56 19.29
CA HIS A 347 -15.07 -10.92 17.88
C HIS A 347 -14.24 -12.20 17.68
N SER A 348 -14.77 -13.14 16.89
CA SER A 348 -14.00 -14.30 16.46
C SER A 348 -13.04 -13.91 15.34
N SER A 349 -11.74 -14.09 15.55
CA SER A 349 -10.71 -13.82 14.53
C SER A 349 -10.00 -15.10 14.11
N ILE A 350 -10.75 -16.09 13.58
CA ILE A 350 -10.12 -17.24 12.92
C ILE A 350 -9.89 -16.86 11.45
N ASN A 351 -8.64 -16.56 11.12
CA ASN A 351 -8.23 -16.34 9.74
C ASN A 351 -8.23 -17.68 8.99
N LYS A 352 -9.25 -17.92 8.17
CA LYS A 352 -9.44 -19.16 7.38
C LYS A 352 -8.32 -19.47 6.37
N LYS A 353 -7.32 -18.59 6.20
CA LYS A 353 -6.17 -18.77 5.28
C LYS A 353 -4.86 -19.19 5.97
N LEU A 354 -4.89 -19.54 7.26
CA LEU A 354 -3.70 -19.99 7.98
C LEU A 354 -3.28 -21.39 7.52
N LEU A 355 -1.98 -21.70 7.60
CA LEU A 355 -1.50 -23.08 7.41
C LEU A 355 -2.19 -24.00 8.42
N LYS A 356 -2.46 -25.25 8.00
CA LYS A 356 -3.18 -26.24 8.81
C LYS A 356 -2.57 -26.39 10.21
N GLU A 357 -1.27 -26.62 10.30
CA GLU A 357 -0.51 -26.75 11.56
C GLU A 357 -0.63 -25.50 12.45
N ARG A 358 -0.47 -24.29 11.88
CA ARG A 358 -0.66 -23.04 12.63
C ARG A 358 -2.11 -22.89 13.11
N SER A 359 -3.08 -23.41 12.35
CA SER A 359 -4.49 -23.38 12.71
C SER A 359 -4.79 -24.36 13.86
N GLU A 360 -4.17 -25.54 13.86
CA GLU A 360 -4.29 -26.54 14.93
C GLU A 360 -3.71 -26.01 16.25
N ILE A 361 -2.53 -25.38 16.21
CA ILE A 361 -1.95 -24.75 17.39
C ILE A 361 -2.81 -23.57 17.86
N LEU A 362 -3.27 -22.69 16.95
CA LEU A 362 -4.15 -21.58 17.32
C LEU A 362 -5.51 -22.03 17.87
N ALA A 363 -5.98 -23.24 17.55
CA ALA A 363 -7.18 -23.81 18.16
C ALA A 363 -6.99 -24.07 19.67
N LYS A 364 -5.75 -24.32 20.14
CA LYS A 364 -5.43 -24.37 21.58
C LYS A 364 -5.55 -22.99 22.26
N TYR A 365 -5.40 -21.91 21.50
CA TYR A 365 -5.45 -20.53 21.97
C TYR A 365 -6.43 -19.66 21.15
N PRO A 366 -7.75 -19.92 21.25
CA PRO A 366 -8.75 -19.33 20.33
C PRO A 366 -8.86 -17.79 20.40
N GLN A 367 -8.35 -17.18 21.47
CA GLN A 367 -8.36 -15.73 21.68
C GLN A 367 -6.96 -15.09 21.67
N LEU A 368 -5.91 -15.81 21.26
CA LEU A 368 -4.52 -15.34 21.30
C LEU A 368 -4.33 -13.99 20.58
N LEU A 369 -4.94 -13.84 19.40
CA LEU A 369 -4.79 -12.63 18.58
C LEU A 369 -5.53 -11.43 19.18
N GLN A 370 -6.71 -11.66 19.75
CA GLN A 370 -7.50 -10.63 20.45
C GLN A 370 -6.76 -10.17 21.71
N ILE A 371 -6.25 -11.10 22.50
CA ILE A 371 -5.43 -10.81 23.69
C ILE A 371 -4.19 -10.00 23.28
N SER A 372 -3.46 -10.46 22.26
CA SER A 372 -2.29 -9.74 21.73
C SER A 372 -2.63 -8.30 21.30
N THR A 373 -3.79 -8.11 20.65
CA THR A 373 -4.27 -6.79 20.22
C THR A 373 -4.59 -5.87 21.40
N VAL A 374 -5.30 -6.37 22.42
CA VAL A 374 -5.61 -5.61 23.63
C VAL A 374 -4.33 -5.22 24.36
N LEU A 375 -3.41 -6.17 24.57
CA LEU A 375 -2.17 -5.90 25.28
C LEU A 375 -1.24 -4.93 24.51
N ALA A 376 -1.19 -5.02 23.19
CA ALA A 376 -0.46 -4.06 22.36
C ALA A 376 -1.02 -2.63 22.52
N LYS A 377 -2.35 -2.49 22.53
CA LYS A 377 -3.03 -1.22 22.80
C LYS A 377 -2.72 -0.71 24.21
N THR A 378 -2.72 -1.57 25.22
CA THR A 378 -2.34 -1.22 26.60
C THR A 378 -0.91 -0.67 26.66
N LEU A 379 0.04 -1.32 25.99
CA LEU A 379 1.42 -0.83 25.94
C LEU A 379 1.49 0.54 25.24
N PHE A 380 0.79 0.74 24.11
CA PHE A 380 0.80 2.00 23.39
C PHE A 380 0.09 3.13 24.12
N ALA A 381 -0.98 2.86 24.87
CA ALA A 381 -1.64 3.84 25.74
C ALA A 381 -0.61 4.44 26.74
N SER A 382 0.17 3.58 27.39
CA SER A 382 1.19 4.02 28.33
C SER A 382 2.39 4.69 27.63
N THR A 383 2.95 4.07 26.60
CA THR A 383 4.23 4.50 26.00
C THR A 383 4.11 5.71 25.07
N ILE A 384 2.96 5.92 24.43
CA ILE A 384 2.72 7.03 23.50
C ILE A 384 1.94 8.14 24.19
N TYR A 385 0.92 7.80 24.98
CA TYR A 385 -0.01 8.77 25.55
C TYR A 385 0.17 8.98 27.06
N GLY A 386 1.01 8.19 27.74
CA GLY A 386 1.21 8.32 29.19
C GLY A 386 0.04 7.84 30.03
N GLU A 387 -0.89 7.06 29.46
CA GLU A 387 -2.11 6.61 30.13
C GLU A 387 -2.02 5.16 30.56
N ASP A 388 -2.24 4.91 31.85
CA ASP A 388 -2.29 3.56 32.42
C ASP A 388 -3.68 2.96 32.28
N VAL A 389 -3.81 2.01 31.34
CA VAL A 389 -5.05 1.29 31.07
C VAL A 389 -4.93 -0.20 31.40
N ARG A 390 -3.98 -0.57 32.26
CA ARG A 390 -3.76 -1.98 32.64
C ARG A 390 -4.98 -2.59 33.32
N GLY A 391 -5.66 -1.84 34.18
CA GLY A 391 -6.91 -2.27 34.83
C GLY A 391 -7.99 -2.66 33.82
N ALA A 392 -8.18 -1.86 32.77
CA ALA A 392 -9.14 -2.15 31.71
C ALA A 392 -8.79 -3.43 30.94
N ALA A 393 -7.50 -3.67 30.67
CA ALA A 393 -7.05 -4.89 29.99
C ALA A 393 -7.27 -6.14 30.86
N LEU A 394 -6.97 -6.05 32.16
CA LEU A 394 -7.21 -7.13 33.11
C LEU A 394 -8.70 -7.42 33.28
N ALA A 395 -9.55 -6.40 33.32
CA ALA A 395 -11.00 -6.55 33.37
C ALA A 395 -11.57 -7.22 32.11
N ALA A 396 -11.01 -6.94 30.93
CA ALA A 396 -11.48 -7.50 29.67
C ALA A 396 -11.00 -8.94 29.42
N ILE A 397 -9.81 -9.33 29.91
CA ILE A 397 -9.19 -10.62 29.59
C ILE A 397 -9.22 -11.61 30.76
N GLY A 398 -8.99 -11.12 31.97
CA GLY A 398 -8.76 -11.92 33.17
C GLY A 398 -7.28 -12.21 33.43
N GLU A 399 -6.83 -11.96 34.65
CA GLU A 399 -5.44 -12.17 35.08
C GLU A 399 -5.00 -13.64 35.01
N GLU A 400 -5.78 -14.55 35.57
CA GLU A 400 -5.47 -15.99 35.60
C GLU A 400 -5.26 -16.55 34.19
N LYS A 401 -6.10 -16.10 33.26
CA LYS A 401 -6.01 -16.48 31.86
C LYS A 401 -4.71 -16.01 31.20
N LEU A 402 -4.29 -14.77 31.47
CA LEU A 402 -3.02 -14.24 30.97
C LEU A 402 -1.83 -15.02 31.54
N ARG A 403 -1.84 -15.32 32.84
CA ARG A 403 -0.79 -16.11 33.49
C ARG A 403 -0.69 -17.51 32.92
N LYS A 404 -1.82 -18.21 32.81
CA LYS A 404 -1.89 -19.54 32.22
C LYS A 404 -1.33 -19.54 30.80
N MET A 405 -1.79 -18.61 29.95
CA MET A 405 -1.30 -18.49 28.58
C MET A 405 0.21 -18.19 28.52
N TRP A 406 0.73 -17.37 29.42
CA TRP A 406 2.16 -17.05 29.50
C TRP A 406 3.00 -18.29 29.90
N HIS A 407 2.51 -19.12 30.82
CA HIS A 407 3.15 -20.38 31.18
C HIS A 407 3.08 -21.43 30.08
N ASP A 408 1.90 -21.59 29.46
CA ASP A 408 1.69 -22.59 28.40
C ASP A 408 2.56 -22.27 27.16
N LEU A 409 2.55 -21.03 26.67
CA LEU A 409 3.26 -20.64 25.45
C LEU A 409 4.78 -20.76 25.54
N GLN A 410 5.38 -20.54 26.71
CA GLN A 410 6.84 -20.66 26.87
C GLN A 410 7.30 -22.10 27.10
N ALA A 411 6.39 -23.01 27.44
CA ALA A 411 6.72 -24.41 27.73
C ALA A 411 6.85 -25.26 26.47
N ASP A 412 6.18 -24.88 25.38
CA ASP A 412 6.18 -25.62 24.12
C ASP A 412 7.07 -24.93 23.06
N GLU A 413 8.27 -25.49 22.87
CA GLU A 413 9.23 -24.96 21.90
C GLU A 413 8.76 -25.07 20.45
N HIS A 414 7.96 -26.09 20.11
CA HIS A 414 7.43 -26.27 18.77
C HIS A 414 6.38 -25.19 18.47
N GLU A 415 5.52 -24.88 19.43
CA GLU A 415 4.57 -23.76 19.30
C GLU A 415 5.28 -22.41 19.13
N LEU A 416 6.38 -22.17 19.87
CA LEU A 416 7.20 -20.97 19.69
C LEU A 416 7.78 -20.85 18.28
N LEU A 417 8.26 -21.96 17.69
CA LEU A 417 8.81 -21.99 16.34
C LEU A 417 7.73 -21.75 15.26
N VAL A 418 6.56 -22.36 15.40
CA VAL A 418 5.47 -22.28 14.40
C VAL A 418 4.70 -20.95 14.50
N LEU A 419 4.42 -20.48 15.72
CA LEU A 419 3.68 -19.23 15.95
C LEU A 419 4.57 -18.00 15.84
N SER A 420 5.85 -18.11 16.24
CA SER A 420 6.85 -17.05 16.20
C SER A 420 6.29 -15.73 16.76
N THR A 421 6.09 -14.71 15.93
CA THR A 421 5.53 -13.40 16.32
C THR A 421 4.22 -13.50 17.12
N SER A 422 3.35 -14.46 16.81
CA SER A 422 2.06 -14.64 17.48
C SER A 422 2.19 -15.20 18.89
N ALA A 423 3.29 -15.87 19.24
CA ALA A 423 3.55 -16.34 20.59
C ALA A 423 4.46 -15.37 21.37
N ILE A 424 5.51 -14.85 20.72
CA ILE A 424 6.54 -14.03 21.38
C ILE A 424 6.00 -12.67 21.81
N ASN A 425 5.20 -12.02 20.95
CA ASN A 425 4.65 -10.70 21.30
C ASN A 425 3.78 -10.77 22.56
N PRO A 426 2.78 -11.68 22.68
CA PRO A 426 2.05 -11.88 23.93
C PRO A 426 2.94 -12.16 25.15
N LEU A 427 3.99 -12.99 25.03
CA LEU A 427 4.89 -13.26 26.15
C LEU A 427 5.53 -11.97 26.70
N TYR A 428 6.05 -11.11 25.82
CA TYR A 428 6.60 -9.82 26.24
C TYR A 428 5.53 -8.85 26.71
N PHE A 429 4.36 -8.81 26.05
CA PHE A 429 3.27 -7.95 26.49
C PHE A 429 2.80 -8.27 27.91
N ILE A 430 2.65 -9.56 28.24
CA ILE A 430 2.24 -10.02 29.57
C ILE A 430 3.32 -9.70 30.59
N SER A 431 4.59 -9.96 30.26
CA SER A 431 5.72 -9.62 31.12
C SER A 431 5.76 -8.11 31.42
N ASN A 432 5.46 -7.27 30.42
CA ASN A 432 5.38 -5.82 30.58
C ASN A 432 4.15 -5.36 31.36
N LEU A 433 3.02 -6.08 31.25
CA LEU A 433 1.77 -5.75 31.94
C LEU A 433 1.93 -5.92 33.46
N PHE A 434 2.50 -7.04 33.87
CA PHE A 434 2.64 -7.41 35.28
C PHE A 434 3.94 -6.88 35.91
N GLY A 435 5.01 -6.70 35.14
CA GLY A 435 6.31 -6.33 35.69
C GLY A 435 6.90 -7.39 36.63
N GLU A 436 7.92 -7.00 37.42
CA GLU A 436 8.66 -7.93 38.30
C GLU A 436 7.82 -8.46 39.47
N SER A 437 6.80 -7.71 39.90
CA SER A 437 6.01 -7.93 41.12
C SER A 437 5.23 -9.25 41.16
N PHE A 438 5.13 -9.94 40.02
CA PHE A 438 4.19 -11.04 39.82
C PHE A 438 4.83 -12.28 39.17
N GLY A 439 6.17 -12.32 39.06
CA GLY A 439 6.92 -13.49 38.61
C GLY A 439 6.87 -13.81 37.10
N CYS A 440 6.14 -13.02 36.29
CA CYS A 440 6.12 -13.15 34.83
C CYS A 440 7.35 -12.47 34.19
N ILE A 441 8.55 -12.91 34.57
CA ILE A 441 9.81 -12.39 34.03
C ILE A 441 10.29 -13.36 32.94
N LEU A 442 10.32 -12.88 31.70
CA LEU A 442 10.69 -13.68 30.55
C LEU A 442 12.23 -13.78 30.42
N ASN A 443 12.77 -14.98 30.55
CA ASN A 443 14.18 -15.23 30.34
C ASN A 443 14.44 -15.54 28.84
N PRO A 444 15.19 -14.70 28.09
CA PRO A 444 15.38 -14.89 26.67
C PRO A 444 16.19 -16.13 26.28
N LEU A 445 16.83 -16.83 27.24
CA LEU A 445 17.50 -18.10 26.98
C LEU A 445 16.55 -19.18 26.47
N VAL A 446 15.25 -19.11 26.81
CA VAL A 446 14.24 -20.00 26.22
C VAL A 446 14.24 -19.86 24.70
N PHE A 447 14.26 -18.63 24.18
CA PHE A 447 14.27 -18.36 22.75
C PHE A 447 15.58 -18.76 22.09
N VAL A 448 16.72 -18.60 22.78
CA VAL A 448 18.02 -19.04 22.25
C VAL A 448 17.98 -20.54 22.01
N LYS A 449 17.60 -21.32 23.03
CA LYS A 449 17.52 -22.79 22.94
C LYS A 449 16.51 -23.23 21.88
N THR A 450 15.35 -22.61 21.83
CA THR A 450 14.32 -22.89 20.82
C THR A 450 14.82 -22.60 19.41
N LEU A 451 15.48 -21.46 19.20
CA LEU A 451 16.00 -21.09 17.88
C LEU A 451 17.16 -21.99 17.45
N GLU A 452 18.06 -22.37 18.35
CA GLU A 452 19.15 -23.31 18.04
C GLU A 452 18.60 -24.65 17.54
N ARG A 453 17.53 -25.17 18.16
CA ARG A 453 16.83 -26.36 17.69
C ARG A 453 16.15 -26.15 16.34
N GLY A 454 15.46 -25.03 16.16
CA GLY A 454 14.82 -24.70 14.88
C GLY A 454 15.81 -24.54 13.73
N VAL A 455 17.01 -24.02 14.00
CA VAL A 455 18.10 -23.91 13.01
C VAL A 455 18.73 -25.29 12.73
N ALA A 456 18.89 -26.13 13.75
CA ALA A 456 19.40 -27.50 13.57
C ALA A 456 18.44 -28.39 12.76
N ASP A 457 17.12 -28.14 12.84
CA ASP A 457 16.06 -28.85 12.12
C ASP A 457 15.32 -27.92 11.13
N ILE A 458 16.09 -27.13 10.38
CA ILE A 458 15.55 -26.06 9.54
C ILE A 458 14.64 -26.55 8.40
N ASP A 459 14.76 -27.81 7.99
CA ASP A 459 13.88 -28.39 6.96
C ASP A 459 12.44 -28.59 7.47
N SER A 460 12.25 -28.67 8.78
CA SER A 460 10.93 -28.78 9.42
C SER A 460 10.24 -27.43 9.63
N TYR A 461 10.96 -26.31 9.47
CA TYR A 461 10.45 -24.97 9.75
C TYR A 461 10.59 -24.01 8.58
N ARG A 462 9.80 -22.94 8.58
CA ARG A 462 9.96 -21.88 7.58
C ARG A 462 11.09 -20.94 8.02
N PRO A 463 12.15 -20.73 7.20
CA PRO A 463 13.27 -19.85 7.56
C PRO A 463 12.84 -18.45 8.03
N ARG A 464 11.82 -17.87 7.40
CA ARG A 464 11.22 -16.60 7.81
C ARG A 464 10.75 -16.60 9.27
N ASP A 465 10.11 -17.67 9.74
CA ASP A 465 9.54 -17.70 11.09
C ASP A 465 10.63 -17.80 12.16
N LEU A 466 11.76 -18.46 11.84
CA LEU A 466 12.97 -18.50 12.67
C LEU A 466 13.59 -17.11 12.82
N VAL A 467 13.71 -16.36 11.70
CA VAL A 467 14.16 -14.97 11.72
C VAL A 467 13.21 -14.12 12.58
N TYR A 468 11.90 -14.26 12.37
CA TYR A 468 10.90 -13.54 13.15
C TYR A 468 10.94 -13.90 14.65
N LEU A 469 11.34 -15.13 15.00
CA LEU A 469 11.48 -15.51 16.41
C LEU A 469 12.60 -14.68 17.07
N ALA A 470 13.77 -14.62 16.42
CA ALA A 470 14.88 -13.82 16.90
C ALA A 470 14.53 -12.32 16.97
N THR A 471 13.99 -11.75 15.89
CA THR A 471 13.75 -10.31 15.80
C THR A 471 12.68 -9.86 16.78
N HIS A 472 11.57 -10.60 16.92
CA HIS A 472 10.53 -10.25 17.87
C HIS A 472 10.93 -10.47 19.32
N ALA A 473 11.90 -11.33 19.61
CA ALA A 473 12.49 -11.40 20.94
C ALA A 473 13.21 -10.09 21.30
N VAL A 474 13.98 -9.52 20.37
CA VAL A 474 14.65 -8.22 20.56
C VAL A 474 13.64 -7.07 20.61
N ILE A 475 12.70 -7.03 19.67
CA ILE A 475 11.67 -5.97 19.62
C ILE A 475 10.81 -6.00 20.89
N GLY A 476 10.37 -7.18 21.34
CA GLY A 476 9.62 -7.35 22.58
C GLY A 476 10.40 -6.89 23.81
N ALA A 477 11.68 -7.23 23.89
CA ALA A 477 12.57 -6.81 24.99
C ALA A 477 12.76 -5.29 25.05
N SER A 478 12.74 -4.61 23.90
CA SER A 478 12.76 -3.14 23.81
C SER A 478 11.41 -2.48 24.12
N LYS A 479 10.44 -3.25 24.62
CA LYS A 479 9.04 -2.83 24.79
C LYS A 479 8.50 -2.20 23.50
N PHE A 480 8.75 -2.86 22.37
CA PHE A 480 8.38 -2.42 21.03
C PHE A 480 8.89 -1.00 20.74
N TYR A 481 10.22 -0.84 20.78
CA TYR A 481 10.96 0.40 20.51
C TYR A 481 10.80 1.51 21.54
N SER A 482 10.13 1.24 22.67
CA SER A 482 9.85 2.29 23.65
C SER A 482 10.96 2.46 24.69
N SER A 483 11.79 1.44 24.94
CA SER A 483 12.85 1.45 25.96
C SER A 483 14.08 0.62 25.54
N PRO A 484 15.32 1.02 25.88
CA PRO A 484 16.52 0.22 25.63
C PRO A 484 16.49 -1.14 26.35
N ILE A 485 17.21 -2.11 25.79
CA ILE A 485 17.41 -3.43 26.43
C ILE A 485 18.57 -3.31 27.42
N THR A 486 18.29 -3.53 28.70
CA THR A 486 19.27 -3.38 29.79
C THR A 486 19.77 -4.70 30.37
N SER A 487 19.09 -5.82 30.07
CA SER A 487 19.43 -7.15 30.61
C SER A 487 19.54 -8.19 29.49
N HIS A 488 20.29 -9.27 29.77
CA HIS A 488 20.46 -10.43 28.88
C HIS A 488 20.88 -10.09 27.43
N ARG A 489 21.62 -8.98 27.25
CA ARG A 489 22.05 -8.49 25.92
C ARG A 489 22.76 -9.56 25.08
N SER A 490 23.65 -10.35 25.70
CA SER A 490 24.37 -11.44 25.02
C SER A 490 23.45 -12.52 24.46
N ALA A 491 22.32 -12.82 25.12
CA ALA A 491 21.33 -13.77 24.61
C ALA A 491 20.64 -13.22 23.35
N TYR A 492 20.30 -11.93 23.33
CA TYR A 492 19.71 -11.26 22.17
C TYR A 492 20.69 -11.16 21.00
N GLU A 493 21.95 -10.85 21.26
CA GLU A 493 23.00 -10.87 20.23
C GLU A 493 23.20 -12.28 19.65
N ARG A 494 23.11 -13.32 20.49
CA ARG A 494 23.15 -14.71 20.04
C ARG A 494 21.95 -15.07 19.15
N LEU A 495 20.74 -14.61 19.48
CA LEU A 495 19.56 -14.78 18.62
C LEU A 495 19.77 -14.15 17.25
N LEU A 496 20.32 -12.93 17.18
CA LEU A 496 20.58 -12.28 15.91
C LEU A 496 21.68 -12.98 15.10
N LYS A 497 22.72 -13.52 15.74
CA LYS A 497 23.72 -14.34 15.05
C LYS A 497 23.13 -15.60 14.40
N LEU A 498 22.21 -16.27 15.08
CA LEU A 498 21.49 -17.43 14.53
C LEU A 498 20.58 -17.00 13.36
N ALA A 499 19.87 -15.87 13.50
CA ALA A 499 19.06 -15.31 12.42
C ALA A 499 19.90 -14.91 11.20
N GLU A 500 21.10 -14.37 11.41
CA GLU A 500 22.05 -14.02 10.34
C GLU A 500 22.43 -15.25 9.52
N GLN A 501 22.74 -16.38 10.17
CA GLN A 501 23.01 -17.66 9.50
C GLN A 501 21.82 -18.13 8.64
N VAL A 502 20.60 -18.03 9.17
CA VAL A 502 19.38 -18.40 8.43
C VAL A 502 19.19 -17.49 7.22
N ILE A 503 19.41 -16.18 7.35
CA ILE A 503 19.27 -15.22 6.24
C ILE A 503 20.34 -15.47 5.18
N GLU A 504 21.57 -15.74 5.58
CA GLU A 504 22.68 -15.99 4.66
C GLU A 504 22.45 -17.26 3.84
N GLN A 505 22.07 -18.37 4.50
CA GLN A 505 21.87 -19.66 3.85
C GLN A 505 20.55 -19.76 3.06
N TYR A 506 19.48 -19.12 3.53
CA TYR A 506 18.13 -19.23 2.97
C TYR A 506 17.57 -17.89 2.48
N SER A 507 18.44 -17.02 1.97
CA SER A 507 18.09 -15.66 1.53
C SER A 507 16.81 -15.61 0.69
N ASP A 508 16.63 -16.51 -0.27
CA ASP A 508 15.47 -16.50 -1.18
C ASP A 508 14.15 -16.91 -0.51
N LYS A 509 14.23 -17.63 0.62
CA LYS A 509 13.08 -18.04 1.43
C LYS A 509 12.74 -17.00 2.52
N VAL A 510 13.62 -16.04 2.77
CA VAL A 510 13.39 -14.96 3.74
C VAL A 510 12.96 -13.68 3.00
N PRO A 511 11.74 -13.17 3.23
CA PRO A 511 11.26 -11.97 2.56
C PRO A 511 12.01 -10.72 3.02
N LEU A 512 12.00 -9.68 2.18
CA LEU A 512 12.68 -8.42 2.48
C LEU A 512 12.20 -7.78 3.80
N ASP A 513 10.91 -7.91 4.13
CA ASP A 513 10.35 -7.43 5.41
C ASP A 513 11.10 -8.02 6.62
N ALA A 514 11.32 -9.34 6.64
CA ALA A 514 12.03 -10.01 7.72
C ALA A 514 13.52 -9.63 7.76
N LYS A 515 14.15 -9.41 6.59
CA LYS A 515 15.54 -8.93 6.50
C LYS A 515 15.68 -7.50 7.05
N LEU A 516 14.73 -6.61 6.76
CA LEU A 516 14.72 -5.25 7.29
C LEU A 516 14.44 -5.24 8.79
N GLU A 517 13.51 -6.07 9.27
CA GLU A 517 13.24 -6.22 10.70
C GLU A 517 14.47 -6.74 11.47
N PHE A 518 15.24 -7.64 10.87
CA PHE A 518 16.53 -8.09 11.39
C PHE A 518 17.53 -6.94 11.54
N LEU A 519 17.61 -6.03 10.57
CA LEU A 519 18.43 -4.83 10.71
C LEU A 519 17.90 -3.88 11.80
N VAL A 520 16.59 -3.71 11.90
CA VAL A 520 15.96 -2.94 13.00
C VAL A 520 16.33 -3.52 14.36
N ALA A 521 16.32 -4.86 14.52
CA ALA A 521 16.74 -5.51 15.76
C ALA A 521 18.22 -5.26 16.09
N HIS A 522 19.10 -5.27 15.09
CA HIS A 522 20.50 -4.87 15.27
C HIS A 522 20.65 -3.42 15.76
N ARG A 523 19.87 -2.49 15.18
CA ARG A 523 19.84 -1.08 15.63
C ARG A 523 19.37 -0.93 17.07
N ILE A 524 18.35 -1.70 17.50
CA ILE A 524 17.89 -1.71 18.89
C ILE A 524 19.02 -2.13 19.85
N LEU A 525 19.82 -3.12 19.46
CA LEU A 525 20.96 -3.59 20.24
C LEU A 525 22.22 -2.74 20.07
N GLY A 526 22.23 -1.70 19.24
CA GLY A 526 23.46 -0.95 18.93
C GLY A 526 24.57 -1.83 18.34
N THR A 527 24.20 -2.81 17.51
CA THR A 527 25.12 -3.71 16.81
C THR A 527 24.94 -3.58 15.29
N SER A 528 25.81 -4.22 14.52
CA SER A 528 25.69 -4.28 13.06
C SER A 528 25.82 -5.72 12.55
N SER A 529 25.15 -6.00 11.45
CA SER A 529 25.27 -7.24 10.69
C SER A 529 26.17 -7.04 9.47
N VAL A 530 26.88 -8.09 9.04
CA VAL A 530 27.64 -8.07 7.78
C VAL A 530 26.71 -8.04 6.56
N LEU A 531 25.46 -8.46 6.71
CA LEU A 531 24.44 -8.48 5.65
C LEU A 531 23.78 -7.11 5.43
N ALA A 532 24.01 -6.13 6.32
CA ALA A 532 23.30 -4.86 6.34
C ALA A 532 23.39 -4.11 5.00
N ALA A 533 24.60 -3.94 4.45
CA ALA A 533 24.80 -3.24 3.18
C ALA A 533 24.05 -3.92 2.02
N LYS A 534 24.10 -5.25 1.94
CA LYS A 534 23.43 -6.04 0.90
C LYS A 534 21.90 -5.92 1.00
N ILE A 535 21.35 -6.01 2.20
CA ILE A 535 19.91 -5.90 2.45
C ILE A 535 19.40 -4.50 2.10
N LEU A 536 20.08 -3.44 2.55
CA LEU A 536 19.69 -2.06 2.27
C LEU A 536 19.82 -1.72 0.77
N ALA A 537 20.88 -2.19 0.11
CA ALA A 537 21.03 -2.02 -1.34
C ALA A 537 19.88 -2.72 -2.11
N SER A 538 19.52 -3.95 -1.71
CA SER A 538 18.37 -4.67 -2.29
C SER A 538 17.05 -3.94 -2.06
N ALA A 539 16.84 -3.33 -0.88
CA ALA A 539 15.65 -2.54 -0.62
C ALA A 539 15.58 -1.27 -1.48
N SER A 540 16.68 -0.51 -1.56
CA SER A 540 16.76 0.74 -2.32
C SER A 540 16.58 0.56 -3.84
N SER A 541 16.98 -0.59 -4.38
CA SER A 541 16.83 -0.95 -5.79
C SER A 541 15.46 -1.57 -6.13
N SER A 542 14.69 -1.94 -5.10
CA SER A 542 13.39 -2.59 -5.24
C SER A 542 12.24 -1.57 -5.19
N THR A 543 12.24 -0.57 -6.08
CA THR A 543 11.13 0.38 -6.16
C THR A 543 10.04 -0.13 -7.09
N TYR A 544 8.79 -0.23 -6.60
CA TYR A 544 7.60 -0.54 -7.43
C TYR A 544 7.41 0.53 -8.52
N PRO A 545 6.63 0.33 -9.62
CA PRO A 545 6.39 1.32 -10.69
C PRO A 545 5.97 2.74 -10.26
N HIS A 546 5.67 2.98 -8.98
CA HIS A 546 5.50 4.31 -8.40
C HIS A 546 6.81 5.04 -8.06
N GLY A 547 7.97 4.41 -8.26
CA GLY A 547 9.30 5.03 -8.15
C GLY A 547 9.78 5.34 -6.73
N VAL A 548 8.90 5.28 -5.71
CA VAL A 548 9.21 5.74 -4.35
C VAL A 548 8.95 4.69 -3.26
N ILE A 549 8.27 3.59 -3.58
CA ILE A 549 7.85 2.59 -2.58
C ILE A 549 8.75 1.37 -2.70
N VAL A 550 9.40 1.01 -1.59
CA VAL A 550 10.15 -0.25 -1.50
C VAL A 550 9.16 -1.42 -1.56
N SER A 551 9.30 -2.24 -2.59
CA SER A 551 8.51 -3.46 -2.82
C SER A 551 9.36 -4.72 -2.59
N ASP A 552 8.74 -5.90 -2.69
CA ASP A 552 9.47 -7.17 -2.75
C ASP A 552 9.32 -7.68 -4.18
N LEU A 553 10.41 -7.62 -4.97
CA LEU A 553 10.41 -7.96 -6.40
C LEU A 553 9.91 -9.39 -6.66
N HIS A 554 10.11 -10.30 -5.70
CA HIS A 554 9.67 -11.70 -5.81
C HIS A 554 8.15 -11.89 -5.60
N LYS A 555 7.42 -10.84 -5.18
CA LYS A 555 5.96 -10.82 -4.99
C LYS A 555 5.29 -9.66 -5.73
N ALA A 556 5.79 -9.31 -6.90
CA ALA A 556 5.31 -8.18 -7.70
C ALA A 556 3.78 -8.22 -7.97
N GLN A 557 3.17 -9.41 -8.03
CA GLN A 557 1.72 -9.58 -8.10
C GLN A 557 1.04 -9.25 -6.76
N GLY A 558 0.31 -8.13 -6.73
CA GLY A 558 -0.57 -7.76 -5.61
C GLY A 558 0.06 -6.95 -4.48
N SER A 559 1.30 -6.49 -4.64
CA SER A 559 1.98 -5.47 -3.81
C SER A 559 1.39 -4.10 -4.08
N ASN A 560 0.52 -3.59 -3.20
CA ASN A 560 0.06 -2.20 -3.26
C ASN A 560 0.56 -1.40 -2.06
N ILE A 561 0.35 -0.09 -2.09
CA ILE A 561 0.86 0.86 -1.10
C ILE A 561 0.49 0.55 0.34
N LEU A 562 -0.74 0.05 0.55
CA LEU A 562 -1.25 -0.32 1.86
C LEU A 562 -0.57 -1.58 2.40
N LYS A 563 -0.18 -2.51 1.53
CA LYS A 563 0.58 -3.71 1.93
C LYS A 563 2.08 -3.45 2.09
N ALA A 564 2.60 -2.43 1.42
CA ALA A 564 4.02 -2.10 1.44
C ALA A 564 4.43 -1.24 2.64
N GLU A 565 3.47 -0.62 3.35
CA GLU A 565 3.78 0.34 4.43
C GLU A 565 4.68 -0.26 5.52
N HIS A 566 4.37 -1.47 6.00
CA HIS A 566 5.19 -2.11 7.01
C HIS A 566 6.66 -2.27 6.57
N ARG A 567 6.90 -2.67 5.32
CA ARG A 567 8.25 -2.75 4.75
C ARG A 567 8.95 -1.39 4.72
N ASN A 568 8.22 -0.36 4.30
CA ASN A 568 8.77 0.98 4.13
C ASN A 568 9.11 1.63 5.47
N VAL A 569 8.30 1.40 6.51
CA VAL A 569 8.63 1.87 7.86
C VAL A 569 9.83 1.10 8.44
N LEU A 570 9.93 -0.21 8.21
CA LEU A 570 11.12 -0.99 8.59
C LEU A 570 12.37 -0.51 7.84
N TYR A 571 12.24 -0.18 6.55
CA TYR A 571 13.34 0.37 5.76
C TYR A 571 13.81 1.73 6.29
N MET A 572 12.86 2.62 6.62
CA MET A 572 13.15 3.89 7.29
C MET A 572 13.90 3.65 8.61
N MET A 573 13.40 2.77 9.47
CA MET A 573 14.01 2.45 10.77
C MET A 573 15.41 1.81 10.63
N ALA A 574 15.59 0.87 9.71
CA ALA A 574 16.87 0.21 9.47
C ALA A 574 17.96 1.16 8.93
N SER A 575 17.53 2.20 8.21
CA SER A 575 18.40 3.18 7.53
C SER A 575 18.86 4.34 8.42
N GLN A 576 18.38 4.43 9.67
CA GLN A 576 18.75 5.52 10.59
C GLN A 576 18.97 5.01 12.03
N PRO A 577 19.80 5.69 12.84
CA PRO A 577 19.99 5.35 14.24
C PRO A 577 18.68 5.43 15.05
N TRP A 578 18.58 4.60 16.09
CA TRP A 578 17.46 4.64 17.03
C TRP A 578 17.76 5.63 18.16
N LYS A 579 17.06 6.77 18.22
CA LYS A 579 17.40 7.86 19.15
C LYS A 579 17.30 7.49 20.63
N LYS A 580 16.44 6.54 21.00
CA LYS A 580 16.36 6.07 22.40
C LYS A 580 17.54 5.17 22.78
N GLY A 581 18.24 4.60 21.80
CA GLY A 581 19.43 3.79 21.98
C GLY A 581 20.74 4.58 21.92
N SER A 582 20.75 5.82 21.41
CA SER A 582 21.98 6.60 21.18
C SER A 582 22.71 7.05 22.45
N GLY A 583 22.14 6.84 23.64
CA GLY A 583 22.86 6.93 24.91
C GLY A 583 23.86 5.79 25.15
N LEU A 584 23.86 4.76 24.30
CA LEU A 584 24.79 3.62 24.32
C LEU A 584 25.93 3.76 23.28
N GLU A 585 25.88 4.80 22.41
CA GLU A 585 26.79 5.00 21.26
C GLU A 585 27.99 5.93 21.56
N SER A 586 28.34 6.21 22.82
CA SER A 586 29.53 7.02 23.16
C SER A 586 30.87 6.27 23.04
N GLY A 587 30.95 5.31 22.13
CA GLY A 587 32.17 4.58 21.83
C GLY A 587 31.99 3.86 20.51
N ILE A 588 32.79 4.23 19.51
CA ILE A 588 32.83 3.70 18.14
C ILE A 588 31.85 4.41 17.19
N LEU A 589 32.24 5.62 16.77
CA LEU A 589 32.00 6.10 15.40
C LEU A 589 33.28 5.88 14.59
#